data_AF-A0A699XSD6-F1
#
_entry.id   AF-A0A699XSD6-F1
#
_cell.length_a   1.000
_cell.length_b   1.000
_cell.length_c   1.000
_cell.angle_alpha   90.00
_cell.angle_beta   90.00
_cell.angle_gamma   90.00
#
_symmetry.space_group_name_H-M   'P 1'
#
loop_
_entity.id
_entity.type
_entity.pdbx_description
1 polymer ?
#
loop_
_entity_poly.entity_id
_entity_poly.type
_entity_poly.pdbx_seq_one_letter_code
_entity_poly.pdbx_strand_id
1 'polypeptide(L)' 'DQAIQTILLGLPEDIYAAVDSCETAHEIWLRVQQMMKGSDIRIQEKKAKLFNEWEMFTSNEGE' A
#
# COMPACT_ATOMS: atom_id res chain seq x y z
N ASP A 1 2.75 -25.25 -7.80
CA ASP A 1 2.63 -24.99 -9.25
C ASP A 1 3.95 -25.32 -9.92
N GLN A 2 3.98 -26.32 -10.81
CA GLN A 2 5.22 -26.85 -11.38
C GLN A 2 5.87 -25.88 -12.37
N ALA A 3 5.08 -24.99 -12.99
CA ALA A 3 5.57 -23.96 -13.89
C ALA A 3 6.40 -22.89 -13.16
N ILE A 4 5.99 -22.53 -11.95
CA ILE A 4 6.67 -21.52 -11.14
C ILE A 4 8.08 -21.99 -10.73
N GLN A 5 8.22 -23.25 -10.32
CA GLN A 5 9.52 -23.81 -9.95
C GLN A 5 10.49 -23.87 -11.13
N THR A 6 10.03 -24.26 -12.32
CA THR A 6 10.86 -24.29 -13.53
C THR A 6 11.33 -22.89 -13.93
N ILE A 7 10.49 -21.87 -13.78
CA ILE A 7 10.86 -20.47 -14.06
C ILE A 7 11.90 -19.97 -13.06
N LEU A 8 11.74 -20.28 -11.77
CA LEU A 8 12.70 -19.89 -10.72
C LEU A 8 14.05 -20.59 -10.87
N LEU A 9 14.08 -21.88 -11.24
CA LEU A 9 15.31 -22.64 -11.50
C LEU A 9 16.01 -22.24 -12.81
N GLY A 10 15.31 -21.57 -13.72
CA GLY A 10 15.87 -21.04 -14.96
C GLY A 10 16.53 -19.67 -14.81
N LEU A 11 16.44 -19.04 -13.64
CA LEU A 11 17.06 -17.74 -13.37
C LEU A 11 18.49 -17.92 -12.84
N PRO A 12 19.43 -17.03 -13.21
CA PRO A 12 20.76 -16.98 -12.63
C PRO A 12 20.71 -16.86 -11.09
N GLU A 13 21.66 -17.49 -10.40
CA GLU A 13 21.72 -17.57 -8.93
C GLU A 13 21.71 -16.18 -8.27
N ASP A 14 22.27 -15.17 -8.91
CA ASP A 14 22.27 -13.77 -8.49
C ASP A 14 20.88 -13.11 -8.55
N ILE A 15 20.06 -13.45 -9.55
CA ILE A 15 18.67 -12.98 -9.66
C ILE A 15 17.77 -13.75 -8.69
N TYR A 16 17.97 -15.06 -8.56
CA TYR A 16 17.27 -15.89 -7.59
C TYR A 16 17.54 -15.39 -6.17
N ALA A 17 18.81 -15.16 -5.81
CA ALA A 17 19.20 -14.62 -4.52
C ALA A 17 18.62 -13.22 -4.27
N ALA A 18 18.54 -12.35 -5.28
CA ALA A 18 17.92 -11.03 -5.13
C ALA A 18 16.39 -11.08 -4.95
N VAL A 19 15.72 -12.06 -5.57
CA VAL A 19 14.28 -12.31 -5.43
C VAL A 19 13.97 -12.99 -4.09
N ASP A 20 14.81 -13.93 -3.67
CA ASP A 20 14.72 -14.69 -2.42
C ASP A 20 15.14 -13.86 -1.19
N SER A 21 16.14 -12.98 -1.34
CA SER A 21 16.60 -12.05 -0.30
C SER A 21 15.72 -10.79 -0.18
N CYS A 22 14.77 -10.58 -1.09
CA CYS A 22 13.76 -9.54 -0.95
C CYS A 22 12.62 -10.07 -0.06
N GLU A 23 12.73 -9.78 1.24
CA GLU A 23 11.88 -10.11 2.43
C GLU A 23 10.50 -10.75 2.20
N THR A 24 9.70 -10.35 1.22
CA THR A 24 8.93 -11.27 0.35
C THR A 24 8.59 -10.45 -0.90
N ALA A 25 8.66 -10.99 -2.12
CA ALA A 25 8.15 -10.28 -3.31
C ALA A 25 6.72 -9.74 -3.11
N HIS A 26 5.96 -10.42 -2.24
CA HIS A 26 4.66 -10.01 -1.72
C HIS A 26 4.69 -8.67 -0.96
N GLU A 27 5.67 -8.42 -0.10
CA GLU A 27 5.77 -7.20 0.71
C GLU A 27 6.12 -5.99 -0.14
N ILE A 28 7.01 -6.15 -1.11
CA ILE A 28 7.34 -5.10 -2.09
C ILE A 28 6.11 -4.81 -2.96
N TRP A 29 5.40 -5.85 -3.42
CA TRP A 29 4.14 -5.69 -4.15
C TRP A 29 3.06 -5.00 -3.31
N LEU A 30 2.93 -5.35 -2.03
CA LEU A 30 1.98 -4.75 -1.11
C LEU A 30 2.29 -3.26 -0.88
N ARG A 31 3.56 -2.90 -0.75
CA ARG A 31 4.03 -1.51 -0.63
C ARG A 31 3.77 -0.70 -1.89
N VAL A 32 4.01 -1.27 -3.08
CA VAL A 32 3.70 -0.63 -4.37
C VAL A 32 2.17 -0.45 -4.52
N GLN A 33 1.38 -1.46 -4.18
CA GLN A 33 -0.08 -1.37 -4.21
C GLN A 33 -0.59 -0.34 -3.19
N GLN A 34 0.03 -0.25 -2.01
CA GLN A 34 -0.24 0.77 -1.01
C GLN A 34 0.20 2.15 -1.45
N MET A 35 1.28 2.32 -2.21
CA MET A 35 1.66 3.63 -2.78
C MET A 35 0.69 4.05 -3.89
N MET A 36 0.23 3.12 -4.71
CA MET A 36 -0.81 3.36 -5.72
C MET A 36 -2.17 3.71 -5.10
N LYS A 37 -2.51 3.13 -3.94
CA LYS A 37 -3.71 3.47 -3.16
C LYS A 37 -3.48 4.59 -2.13
N GLY A 38 -2.23 4.92 -1.82
CA GLY A 38 -1.77 5.73 -0.68
C GLY A 38 -1.71 7.21 -0.96
N SER A 39 -2.04 7.64 -2.18
CA SER A 39 -2.47 9.01 -2.42
C SER A 39 -3.75 9.34 -1.64
N ASP A 40 -4.56 8.36 -1.25
CA ASP A 40 -5.82 8.61 -0.55
C ASP A 40 -5.70 8.71 0.97
N ILE A 41 -4.74 8.08 1.68
CA ILE A 41 -4.75 8.12 3.17
C ILE A 41 -4.64 9.55 3.69
N ARG A 42 -3.71 10.35 3.16
CA ARG A 42 -3.58 11.76 3.53
C ARG A 42 -4.76 12.63 3.04
N ILE A 43 -5.42 12.23 1.94
CA ILE A 43 -6.60 12.94 1.41
C ILE A 43 -7.84 12.62 2.26
N GLN A 44 -8.03 11.36 2.66
CA GLN A 44 -9.07 10.89 3.56
C GLN A 44 -8.89 11.47 4.97
N GLU A 45 -7.66 11.54 5.50
CA GLU A 45 -7.38 12.22 6.77
C GLU A 45 -7.70 13.72 6.70
N LYS A 46 -7.29 14.40 5.62
CA LYS A 46 -7.67 15.81 5.41
C LYS A 46 -9.18 15.99 5.28
N LYS A 47 -9.86 15.08 4.57
CA LYS A 47 -11.32 15.09 4.39
C LYS A 47 -12.04 14.82 5.71
N ALA A 48 -11.56 13.88 6.51
CA ALA A 48 -12.10 13.56 7.83
C ALA A 48 -11.91 14.74 8.81
N LYS A 49 -10.74 15.39 8.78
CA LYS A 49 -10.50 16.60 9.56
C LYS A 49 -11.45 17.73 9.18
N LEU A 50 -11.62 17.98 7.88
CA LEU A 50 -12.52 19.01 7.36
C LEU A 50 -13.99 18.74 7.73
N PHE A 51 -14.39 17.46 7.71
CA PHE A 51 -15.74 17.04 8.11
C PHE A 51 -15.99 17.26 9.61
N ASN A 52 -15.01 16.93 10.46
CA ASN A 52 -15.08 17.17 11.90
C ASN A 52 -15.12 18.67 12.25
N GLU A 53 -14.36 19.51 11.55
CA GLU A 53 -14.42 20.96 11.72
C GLU A 53 -15.77 21.52 11.28
N TRP A 54 -16.29 21.08 10.13
CA TRP A 54 -17.62 21.49 9.64
C TRP A 54 -18.75 21.11 10.60
N GLU A 55 -18.74 19.89 11.16
CA GLU A 55 -19.72 19.44 12.16
C GLU A 55 -19.71 20.36 13.39
N MET A 56 -18.53 20.72 13.89
CA MET A 56 -18.36 21.65 15.02
C MET A 56 -18.92 23.05 14.73
N PHE A 57 -18.78 23.55 13.50
CA PHE A 57 -19.39 24.83 13.11
C PHE A 57 -20.91 24.74 13.06
N THR A 58 -21.47 23.64 12.55
CA THR A 58 -22.93 23.47 12.49
C THR A 58 -23.59 23.19 13.83
N SER A 59 -22.85 22.65 14.81
CA SER A 59 -23.37 22.41 16.16
C SER A 59 -23.48 23.66 17.03
N ASN A 60 -22.73 24.73 16.72
CA ASN A 60 -22.72 25.97 17.51
C ASN A 60 -23.72 27.03 17.01
N GLU A 61 -24.43 26.80 15.91
CA GLU A 61 -25.40 27.74 15.33
C GLU A 61 -26.86 27.46 15.78
N GLY A 62 -27.03 26.57 16.78
CA GLY A 62 -28.31 26.10 17.28
C GLY A 62 -28.50 26.21 18.80
N GLU A 63 -27.82 27.17 19.46
CA GLU A 63 -28.21 27.69 20.79
C GLU A 63 -28.62 29.16 20.69
#